data_AF-A0AAW1H257-F1
#
_entry.id   AF-A0AAW1H257-F1
#
_cell.length_a   1.000
_cell.length_b   1.000
_cell.length_c   1.000
_cell.angle_alpha   90.00
_cell.angle_beta   90.00
_cell.angle_gamma   90.00
#
_symmetry.space_group_name_H-M   'P 1'
#
loop_
_entity.id
_entity.type
_entity.pdbx_description
1 polymer ?
#
loop_
_entity_poly.entity_id
_entity_poly.type
_entity_poly.pdbx_seq_one_letter_code
_entity_poly.pdbx_strand_id
1 'polypeptide(L)'
;MENKSLNIFNSRLVLASPETATDTDYAAILGVIGHEYFHNWTGNRVTCRDWFQLSLKEGLTVFRDQEFSSDMGSRTVKRIADVTKLRTFQYPQDAGPMAHPVRPHSYIKMDNFYTVTVYEKGAEVVRMYKTLLGSQGFRKGMDLYFKRHDGQAVTCEDFYSAMKDANNADFANFLLWYSQAGTPIVQVTSSYDAEKKTFTLNFSQEVPPTPGQSVKEPMFIPVAVGLLDSHGKDIPLSAVHHDGKIESLSADSQPTYTTVLRVTKKEEKFVFSDISEKPVPSLLRGFSAPIRLESDTSDDDLFFLLSHDSDEFNRWEAGQILGRKLMLSLVSDFQQNKPLTLNQKFVDGLKSILGDKNLDKEFIAKAVTLPVEGEIMDMMDVADPDAVHAVRTFIRKQLALQLKTEFIRTVEENRSSEQYEFDHSNMARRALKNLALAYVAIIDDPECAELALNEYKTATNMTDQFGALTAITQNPGKIRDEVLSDFYGKWQNDYLVVNKWFTLQAMSDIPGNVENVKKLLEHPAFDLRNPNKVYALIGGFSNSRVNFHAKDGSGYKFLGDLVVQLDKINPQVASRMVSALSRWKRFDETRQTLAKAELEKIMSCNGLSENVFEIASKSLAS
;
A
#
# COMPACT_ATOMS: atom_id res chain seq x y z
N MET A 1 -8.89 13.79 -14.84
CA MET A 1 -8.44 15.18 -15.00
C MET A 1 -9.63 16.11 -14.82
N GLU A 2 -9.50 16.98 -13.85
CA GLU A 2 -10.54 17.75 -13.20
C GLU A 2 -10.87 19.08 -13.91
N ASN A 3 -10.79 19.11 -15.24
CA ASN A 3 -11.07 20.34 -16.00
C ASN A 3 -12.46 20.84 -15.63
N LYS A 4 -12.56 22.11 -15.25
CA LYS A 4 -13.78 22.68 -14.66
C LYS A 4 -15.01 22.39 -15.53
N SER A 5 -15.94 21.60 -14.98
CA SER A 5 -17.20 21.20 -15.64
C SER A 5 -17.06 20.34 -16.91
N LEU A 6 -15.86 19.87 -17.25
CA LEU A 6 -15.59 19.03 -18.42
C LEU A 6 -14.45 18.04 -18.11
N ASN A 7 -14.66 17.19 -17.10
CA ASN A 7 -13.66 16.20 -16.72
C ASN A 7 -13.32 15.28 -17.91
N ILE A 8 -12.04 15.00 -18.10
CA ILE A 8 -11.56 14.02 -19.10
C ILE A 8 -10.95 12.85 -18.34
N PHE A 9 -11.43 11.65 -18.66
CA PHE A 9 -11.02 10.41 -18.01
C PHE A 9 -10.35 9.46 -19.00
N ASN A 10 -9.41 8.67 -18.50
CA ASN A 10 -8.98 7.45 -19.17
C ASN A 10 -10.16 6.47 -19.18
N SER A 11 -10.43 5.81 -20.31
CA SER A 11 -11.57 4.89 -20.46
C SER A 11 -11.59 3.77 -19.42
N ARG A 12 -10.41 3.33 -18.95
CA ARG A 12 -10.25 2.37 -17.85
C ARG A 12 -10.96 2.80 -16.55
N LEU A 13 -11.14 4.10 -16.34
CA LEU A 13 -11.69 4.70 -15.12
C LEU A 13 -13.14 5.19 -15.33
N VAL A 14 -13.84 4.67 -16.34
CA VAL A 14 -15.26 4.98 -16.61
C VAL A 14 -16.04 3.77 -17.09
N LEU A 15 -15.49 3.00 -18.05
CA LEU A 15 -16.23 1.92 -18.71
C LEU A 15 -16.20 0.67 -17.84
N ALA A 16 -17.38 0.19 -17.44
CA ALA A 16 -17.52 -1.07 -16.69
C ALA A 16 -18.84 -1.77 -17.01
N SER A 17 -18.75 -3.09 -17.17
CA SER A 17 -19.88 -4.02 -17.10
C SER A 17 -19.47 -5.24 -16.27
N PRO A 18 -20.43 -6.01 -15.72
CA PRO A 18 -20.11 -7.22 -14.95
C PRO A 18 -19.22 -8.21 -15.71
N GLU A 19 -19.34 -8.25 -17.04
CA GLU A 19 -18.59 -9.16 -17.90
C GLU A 19 -17.19 -8.66 -18.23
N THR A 20 -16.88 -7.37 -18.07
CA THR A 20 -15.62 -6.74 -18.55
C THR A 20 -14.78 -6.10 -17.45
N ALA A 21 -15.40 -5.77 -16.31
CA ALA A 21 -14.76 -5.08 -15.19
C ALA A 21 -14.82 -5.90 -13.90
N THR A 22 -13.72 -5.95 -13.15
CA THR A 22 -13.65 -6.60 -11.84
C THR A 22 -14.13 -5.66 -10.74
N ASP A 23 -14.38 -6.20 -9.54
CA ASP A 23 -14.70 -5.42 -8.34
C ASP A 23 -13.65 -4.34 -8.06
N THR A 24 -12.38 -4.64 -8.32
CA THR A 24 -11.28 -3.67 -8.21
C THR A 24 -11.39 -2.55 -9.23
N ASP A 25 -11.85 -2.83 -10.46
CA ASP A 25 -12.10 -1.77 -11.44
C ASP A 25 -13.29 -0.91 -11.04
N TYR A 26 -14.40 -1.52 -10.62
CA TYR A 26 -15.57 -0.77 -10.12
C TYR A 26 -15.20 0.13 -8.93
N ALA A 27 -14.42 -0.38 -7.97
CA ALA A 27 -13.92 0.40 -6.84
C ALA A 27 -12.97 1.54 -7.29
N ALA A 28 -12.11 1.29 -8.29
CA ALA A 28 -11.24 2.32 -8.85
C ALA A 28 -12.04 3.40 -9.60
N ILE A 29 -13.08 3.03 -10.35
CA ILE A 29 -13.99 3.95 -11.02
C ILE A 29 -14.73 4.80 -10.00
N LEU A 30 -15.32 4.18 -8.97
CA LEU A 30 -16.00 4.88 -7.88
C LEU A 30 -15.06 5.92 -7.22
N GLY A 31 -13.86 5.48 -6.83
CA GLY A 31 -12.86 6.33 -6.19
C GLY A 31 -12.42 7.50 -7.08
N VAL A 32 -12.08 7.23 -8.35
CA VAL A 32 -11.58 8.28 -9.27
C VAL A 32 -12.68 9.23 -9.71
N ILE A 33 -13.90 8.75 -9.98
CA ILE A 33 -15.04 9.64 -10.28
C ILE A 33 -15.30 10.56 -9.08
N GLY A 34 -15.28 10.01 -7.86
CA GLY A 34 -15.38 10.78 -6.63
C GLY A 34 -14.25 11.82 -6.50
N HIS A 35 -13.00 11.40 -6.66
CA HIS A 35 -11.80 12.25 -6.63
C HIS A 35 -11.93 13.48 -7.54
N GLU A 36 -12.27 13.24 -8.81
CA GLU A 36 -12.35 14.27 -9.84
C GLU A 36 -13.56 15.20 -9.63
N TYR A 37 -14.64 14.68 -9.03
CA TYR A 37 -15.75 15.51 -8.57
C TYR A 37 -15.35 16.38 -7.36
N PHE A 38 -14.60 15.84 -6.42
CA PHE A 38 -14.15 16.53 -5.21
C PHE A 38 -13.19 17.69 -5.51
N HIS A 39 -12.34 17.54 -6.52
CA HIS A 39 -11.50 18.62 -7.04
C HIS A 39 -12.28 19.89 -7.42
N ASN A 40 -13.58 19.78 -7.73
CA ASN A 40 -14.41 20.96 -7.99
C ASN A 40 -14.31 22.02 -6.89
N TRP A 41 -14.12 21.60 -5.62
CA TRP A 41 -13.81 22.48 -4.50
C TRP A 41 -12.32 22.50 -4.16
N THR A 42 -11.72 21.34 -3.94
CA THR A 42 -10.32 21.19 -3.47
C THR A 42 -9.36 21.05 -4.65
N GLY A 43 -9.21 22.12 -5.44
CA GLY A 43 -8.35 22.17 -6.61
C GLY A 43 -8.80 23.18 -7.65
N ASN A 44 -10.12 23.35 -7.80
CA ASN A 44 -10.73 24.27 -8.77
C ASN A 44 -11.22 25.57 -8.14
N ARG A 45 -12.13 25.51 -7.14
CA ARG A 45 -12.63 26.72 -6.45
C ARG A 45 -11.53 27.38 -5.61
N VAL A 46 -10.74 26.55 -4.93
CA VAL A 46 -9.48 26.96 -4.31
C VAL A 46 -8.37 26.18 -5.00
N THR A 47 -7.46 26.87 -5.68
CA THR A 47 -6.43 26.25 -6.51
C THR A 47 -5.01 26.48 -5.96
N CYS A 48 -4.01 25.90 -6.59
CA CYS A 48 -2.61 26.02 -6.16
C CYS A 48 -2.00 27.34 -6.65
N ARG A 49 -1.38 28.12 -5.76
CA ARG A 49 -0.63 29.34 -6.12
C ARG A 49 0.50 29.06 -7.10
N ASP A 50 1.19 27.95 -6.89
CA ASP A 50 2.29 27.44 -7.71
C ASP A 50 2.33 25.91 -7.61
N TRP A 51 3.05 25.25 -8.52
CA TRP A 51 3.06 23.78 -8.62
C TRP A 51 3.75 23.08 -7.46
N PHE A 52 4.58 23.77 -6.66
CA PHE A 52 5.10 23.17 -5.44
C PHE A 52 3.96 22.84 -4.47
N GLN A 53 2.88 23.63 -4.49
CA GLN A 53 1.69 23.41 -3.66
C GLN A 53 0.80 22.26 -4.16
N LEU A 54 1.25 21.39 -5.09
CA LEU A 54 0.40 20.34 -5.67
C LEU A 54 -0.31 19.48 -4.61
N SER A 55 0.37 19.13 -3.52
CA SER A 55 -0.24 18.34 -2.43
C SER A 55 -1.38 19.05 -1.69
N LEU A 56 -1.50 20.39 -1.78
CA LEU A 56 -2.67 21.12 -1.27
C LEU A 56 -3.96 20.58 -1.88
N LYS A 57 -3.99 20.40 -3.21
CA LYS A 57 -5.17 19.87 -3.90
C LYS A 57 -5.15 18.35 -3.93
N GLU A 58 -3.99 17.73 -4.19
CA GLU A 58 -3.91 16.28 -4.37
C GLU A 58 -4.04 15.52 -3.05
N GLY A 59 -3.25 15.88 -2.03
CA GLY A 59 -3.34 15.23 -0.72
C GLY A 59 -4.73 15.36 -0.10
N LEU A 60 -5.33 16.56 -0.19
CA LEU A 60 -6.67 16.80 0.33
C LEU A 60 -7.76 16.07 -0.48
N THR A 61 -7.62 15.98 -1.80
CA THR A 61 -8.62 15.32 -2.64
C THR A 61 -8.50 13.80 -2.56
N VAL A 62 -7.28 13.25 -2.48
CA VAL A 62 -7.05 11.84 -2.17
C VAL A 62 -7.67 11.50 -0.83
N PHE A 63 -7.39 12.28 0.23
CA PHE A 63 -8.05 12.06 1.52
C PHE A 63 -9.59 12.03 1.41
N ARG A 64 -10.19 12.91 0.61
CA ARG A 64 -11.65 12.95 0.40
C ARG A 64 -12.16 11.73 -0.37
N ASP A 65 -11.45 11.24 -1.38
CA ASP A 65 -11.81 10.00 -2.07
C ASP A 65 -11.64 8.75 -1.20
N GLN A 66 -10.65 8.74 -0.32
CA GLN A 66 -10.42 7.66 0.64
C GLN A 66 -11.58 7.62 1.65
N GLU A 67 -12.01 8.77 2.18
CA GLU A 67 -13.17 8.86 3.07
C GLU A 67 -14.47 8.46 2.36
N PHE A 68 -14.68 8.94 1.13
CA PHE A 68 -15.85 8.55 0.32
C PHE A 68 -15.91 7.05 0.07
N SER A 69 -14.80 6.44 -0.38
CA SER A 69 -14.73 5.00 -0.62
C SER A 69 -14.91 4.20 0.67
N SER A 70 -14.42 4.73 1.80
CA SER A 70 -14.62 4.12 3.12
C SER A 70 -16.09 4.15 3.57
N ASP A 71 -16.82 5.22 3.25
CA ASP A 71 -18.23 5.37 3.59
C ASP A 71 -19.15 4.57 2.65
N MET A 72 -18.74 4.34 1.40
CA MET A 72 -19.48 3.55 0.42
C MET A 72 -19.22 2.04 0.53
N GLY A 73 -18.11 1.64 1.16
CA GLY A 73 -17.70 0.24 1.32
C GLY A 73 -17.30 -0.06 2.77
N SER A 74 -16.18 -0.77 2.95
CA SER A 74 -15.60 -1.03 4.26
C SER A 74 -14.44 -0.09 4.57
N ARG A 75 -14.60 0.69 5.64
CA ARG A 75 -13.58 1.63 6.15
C ARG A 75 -12.29 0.91 6.54
N THR A 76 -12.37 -0.21 7.25
CA THR A 76 -11.21 -1.00 7.67
C THR A 76 -10.46 -1.52 6.45
N VAL A 77 -11.16 -2.11 5.49
CA VAL A 77 -10.55 -2.67 4.28
C VAL A 77 -9.92 -1.58 3.43
N LYS A 78 -10.61 -0.44 3.24
CA LYS A 78 -10.05 0.70 2.51
C LYS A 78 -8.79 1.20 3.19
N ARG A 79 -8.79 1.28 4.52
CA ARG A 79 -7.61 1.70 5.29
C ARG A 79 -6.43 0.74 5.11
N ILE A 80 -6.68 -0.56 5.17
CA ILE A 80 -5.67 -1.60 4.89
C ILE A 80 -5.07 -1.39 3.48
N ALA A 81 -5.91 -1.17 2.47
CA ALA A 81 -5.47 -0.97 1.10
C ALA A 81 -4.58 0.28 0.95
N ASP A 82 -4.95 1.40 1.58
CA ASP A 82 -4.19 2.66 1.53
C ASP A 82 -2.84 2.54 2.22
N VAL A 83 -2.79 1.91 3.40
CA VAL A 83 -1.53 1.68 4.12
C VAL A 83 -0.63 0.71 3.38
N THR A 84 -1.20 -0.35 2.78
CA THR A 84 -0.45 -1.28 1.93
C THR A 84 0.18 -0.55 0.75
N LYS A 85 -0.55 0.38 0.11
CA LYS A 85 -0.03 1.20 -0.99
C LYS A 85 1.14 2.09 -0.54
N LEU A 86 1.04 2.72 0.64
CA LEU A 86 2.12 3.51 1.21
C LEU A 86 3.38 2.68 1.43
N ARG A 87 3.27 1.52 2.09
CA ARG A 87 4.42 0.65 2.37
C ARG A 87 5.04 0.06 1.11
N THR A 88 4.22 -0.26 0.12
CA THR A 88 4.68 -0.91 -1.12
C THR A 88 5.36 0.06 -2.08
N PHE A 89 4.93 1.34 -2.11
CA PHE A 89 5.38 2.29 -3.12
C PHE A 89 5.92 3.60 -2.54
N GLN A 90 5.24 4.17 -1.56
CA GLN A 90 5.58 5.49 -1.03
C GLN A 90 6.82 5.45 -0.13
N TYR A 91 6.91 4.46 0.77
CA TYR A 91 8.08 4.26 1.63
C TYR A 91 9.36 4.01 0.81
N PRO A 92 9.34 3.13 -0.21
CA PRO A 92 10.42 3.02 -1.19
C PRO A 92 10.81 4.33 -1.88
N GLN A 93 9.84 5.17 -2.26
CA GLN A 93 10.11 6.47 -2.89
C GLN A 93 10.77 7.44 -1.91
N ASP A 94 10.29 7.52 -0.67
CA ASP A 94 10.84 8.38 0.39
C ASP A 94 12.24 7.97 0.86
N ALA A 95 12.61 6.69 0.68
CA ALA A 95 13.94 6.17 0.94
C ALA A 95 14.85 6.14 -0.32
N GLY A 96 14.33 6.60 -1.47
CA GLY A 96 15.00 6.50 -2.77
C GLY A 96 15.67 7.81 -3.23
N PRO A 97 16.31 7.79 -4.42
CA PRO A 97 16.95 8.96 -5.02
C PRO A 97 15.97 10.10 -5.33
N MET A 98 14.70 9.74 -5.52
CA MET A 98 13.60 10.65 -5.80
C MET A 98 12.86 11.09 -4.53
N ALA A 99 13.42 10.89 -3.34
CA ALA A 99 12.81 11.37 -2.11
C ALA A 99 12.60 12.88 -2.15
N HIS A 100 11.39 13.33 -1.81
CA HIS A 100 11.03 14.74 -1.71
C HIS A 100 9.92 14.89 -0.66
N PRO A 101 9.79 16.05 0.00
CA PRO A 101 8.63 16.30 0.86
C PRO A 101 7.33 16.35 0.04
N VAL A 102 6.17 16.28 0.70
CA VAL A 102 4.86 16.38 0.02
C VAL A 102 4.68 17.73 -0.69
N ARG A 103 5.39 18.78 -0.25
CA ARG A 103 5.57 20.03 -0.99
C ARG A 103 7.04 20.15 -1.44
N PRO A 104 7.38 19.72 -2.67
CA PRO A 104 8.77 19.71 -3.16
C PRO A 104 9.45 21.07 -3.04
N HIS A 105 10.78 21.08 -2.89
CA HIS A 105 11.57 22.32 -2.90
C HIS A 105 12.14 22.67 -4.29
N SER A 106 12.25 21.67 -5.18
CA SER A 106 12.79 21.83 -6.53
C SER A 106 12.32 20.68 -7.42
N TYR A 107 12.13 20.96 -8.71
CA TYR A 107 11.90 19.98 -9.76
C TYR A 107 12.55 20.45 -11.06
N ILE A 108 12.95 19.53 -11.93
CA ILE A 108 13.26 19.84 -13.34
C ILE A 108 11.97 19.77 -14.15
N LYS A 109 11.22 18.66 -14.04
CA LYS A 109 9.90 18.50 -14.65
C LYS A 109 8.83 18.23 -13.63
N MET A 110 7.83 19.11 -13.59
CA MET A 110 6.71 18.97 -12.66
C MET A 110 5.92 17.66 -12.86
N ASP A 111 5.85 17.16 -14.10
CA ASP A 111 5.19 15.87 -14.41
C ASP A 111 5.77 14.69 -13.61
N ASN A 112 7.05 14.75 -13.23
CA ASN A 112 7.70 13.73 -12.41
C ASN A 112 7.29 13.77 -10.93
N PHE A 113 6.56 14.82 -10.49
CA PHE A 113 6.13 15.02 -9.11
C PHE A 113 4.67 14.68 -8.86
N TYR A 114 3.97 14.16 -9.87
CA TYR A 114 2.69 13.45 -9.73
C TYR A 114 2.93 12.06 -9.12
N THR A 115 3.23 12.05 -7.82
CA THR A 115 3.87 10.94 -7.11
C THR A 115 3.04 10.41 -5.95
N VAL A 116 3.32 9.18 -5.54
CA VAL A 116 2.73 8.59 -4.32
C VAL A 116 3.04 9.41 -3.07
N THR A 117 4.17 10.13 -3.00
CA THR A 117 4.43 11.05 -1.89
C THR A 117 3.51 12.28 -1.91
N VAL A 118 3.32 12.95 -3.06
CA VAL A 118 2.42 14.12 -3.13
C VAL A 118 0.95 13.76 -2.88
N TYR A 119 0.52 12.59 -3.38
CA TYR A 119 -0.85 12.11 -3.32
C TYR A 119 -1.14 11.38 -2.01
N GLU A 120 -0.52 10.21 -1.80
CA GLU A 120 -0.86 9.30 -0.70
C GLU A 120 -0.30 9.78 0.63
N LYS A 121 1.00 10.12 0.71
CA LYS A 121 1.55 10.71 1.96
C LYS A 121 0.93 12.09 2.22
N GLY A 122 0.61 12.86 1.18
CA GLY A 122 -0.18 14.08 1.30
C GLY A 122 -1.54 13.85 1.97
N ALA A 123 -2.26 12.79 1.59
CA ALA A 123 -3.52 12.40 2.21
C ALA A 123 -3.35 11.99 3.67
N GLU A 124 -2.24 11.32 4.03
CA GLU A 124 -1.93 11.00 5.42
C GLU A 124 -1.64 12.26 6.25
N VAL A 125 -0.98 13.27 5.67
CA VAL A 125 -0.82 14.59 6.32
C VAL A 125 -2.17 15.24 6.58
N VAL A 126 -3.09 15.18 5.62
CA VAL A 126 -4.46 15.67 5.80
C VAL A 126 -5.21 14.87 6.87
N ARG A 127 -5.06 13.55 6.87
CA ARG A 127 -5.65 12.64 7.85
C ARG A 127 -5.16 12.93 9.27
N MET A 128 -3.88 13.28 9.45
CA MET A 128 -3.33 13.67 10.75
C MET A 128 -4.04 14.91 11.33
N TYR A 129 -4.46 15.89 10.52
CA TYR A 129 -5.31 16.98 11.03
C TYR A 129 -6.64 16.45 11.55
N LYS A 130 -7.31 15.52 10.83
CA LYS A 130 -8.56 14.92 11.30
C LYS A 130 -8.36 14.08 12.56
N THR A 131 -7.25 13.34 12.67
CA THR A 131 -6.88 12.59 13.88
C THR A 131 -6.74 13.52 15.09
N LEU A 132 -6.10 14.68 14.91
CA LEU A 132 -5.84 15.63 15.99
C LEU A 132 -7.05 16.48 16.39
N LEU A 133 -7.87 16.86 15.42
CA LEU A 133 -8.99 17.78 15.60
C LEU A 133 -10.34 17.07 15.81
N GLY A 134 -10.39 15.77 15.53
CA GLY A 134 -11.64 15.04 15.35
C GLY A 134 -12.43 15.51 14.13
N SER A 135 -13.51 14.79 13.81
CA SER A 135 -14.35 15.09 12.65
C SER A 135 -14.97 16.49 12.68
N GLN A 136 -15.43 16.93 13.85
CA GLN A 136 -16.04 18.26 13.99
C GLN A 136 -15.01 19.39 13.83
N GLY A 137 -13.84 19.26 14.44
CA GLY A 137 -12.79 20.27 14.34
C GLY A 137 -12.20 20.37 12.94
N PHE A 138 -11.97 19.22 12.30
CA PHE A 138 -11.56 19.18 10.88
C PHE A 138 -12.60 19.86 9.98
N ARG A 139 -13.90 19.60 10.19
CA ARG A 139 -14.96 20.25 9.42
C ARG A 139 -14.96 21.77 9.59
N LYS A 140 -14.82 22.27 10.82
CA LYS A 140 -14.69 23.71 11.10
C LYS A 140 -13.50 24.33 10.36
N GLY A 141 -12.37 23.63 10.32
CA GLY A 141 -11.19 24.05 9.56
C GLY A 141 -11.43 24.12 8.06
N MET A 142 -12.10 23.12 7.48
CA MET A 142 -12.50 23.12 6.07
C MET A 142 -13.46 24.29 5.74
N ASP A 143 -14.41 24.58 6.61
CA ASP A 143 -15.34 25.71 6.43
C ASP A 143 -14.62 27.05 6.43
N LEU A 144 -13.68 27.23 7.35
CA LEU A 144 -12.87 28.44 7.41
C LEU A 144 -11.95 28.56 6.18
N TYR A 145 -11.37 27.44 5.74
CA TYR A 145 -10.51 27.39 4.55
C TYR A 145 -11.27 27.87 3.30
N PHE A 146 -12.46 27.31 3.04
CA PHE A 146 -13.27 27.76 1.89
C PHE A 146 -13.77 29.19 2.07
N LYS A 147 -14.19 29.58 3.27
CA LYS A 147 -14.64 30.96 3.54
C LYS A 147 -13.55 31.99 3.23
N ARG A 148 -12.28 31.68 3.51
CA ARG A 148 -11.14 32.58 3.28
C ARG A 148 -10.67 32.61 1.83
N HIS A 149 -10.67 31.46 1.17
CA HIS A 149 -9.85 31.24 -0.03
C HIS A 149 -10.63 30.87 -1.29
N ASP A 150 -11.96 30.85 -1.23
CA ASP A 150 -12.77 30.63 -2.42
C ASP A 150 -12.47 31.66 -3.53
N GLY A 151 -12.23 31.16 -4.75
CA GLY A 151 -11.84 31.95 -5.91
C GLY A 151 -10.36 32.33 -5.97
N GLN A 152 -9.51 31.76 -5.11
CA GLN A 152 -8.10 32.11 -5.00
C GLN A 152 -7.16 30.93 -5.29
N ALA A 153 -5.91 31.27 -5.61
CA ALA A 153 -4.78 30.35 -5.68
C ALA A 153 -3.91 30.50 -4.41
N VAL A 154 -3.79 29.45 -3.61
CA VAL A 154 -3.25 29.52 -2.23
C VAL A 154 -2.16 28.47 -1.96
N THR A 155 -1.62 28.42 -0.74
CA THR A 155 -0.54 27.51 -0.34
C THR A 155 -0.95 26.46 0.69
N CYS A 156 -0.07 25.49 0.94
CA CYS A 156 -0.23 24.55 2.04
C CYS A 156 -0.31 25.24 3.42
N GLU A 157 0.41 26.36 3.62
CA GLU A 157 0.33 27.16 4.85
C GLU A 157 -1.03 27.80 5.07
N ASP A 158 -1.74 28.19 4.01
CA ASP A 158 -3.09 28.75 4.12
C ASP A 158 -4.07 27.69 4.65
N PHE A 159 -3.95 26.45 4.17
CA PHE A 159 -4.70 25.31 4.69
C PHE A 159 -4.35 24.99 6.16
N TYR A 160 -3.06 24.94 6.49
CA TYR A 160 -2.60 24.78 7.88
C TYR A 160 -3.19 25.86 8.79
N SER A 161 -3.15 27.13 8.34
CA SER A 161 -3.63 28.28 9.11
C SER A 161 -5.15 28.23 9.33
N ALA A 162 -5.93 27.82 8.33
CA ALA A 162 -7.36 27.62 8.49
C ALA A 162 -7.70 26.51 9.48
N MET A 163 -6.99 25.37 9.42
CA MET A 163 -7.16 24.26 10.38
C MET A 163 -6.83 24.68 11.81
N LYS A 164 -5.71 25.41 11.98
CA LYS A 164 -5.26 25.95 13.26
C LYS A 164 -6.27 26.95 13.84
N ASP A 165 -6.61 27.98 13.09
CA ASP A 165 -7.40 29.12 13.56
C ASP A 165 -8.85 28.72 13.89
N ALA A 166 -9.45 27.81 13.12
CA ALA A 166 -10.81 27.36 13.35
C ALA A 166 -10.97 26.56 14.66
N ASN A 167 -9.87 26.05 15.21
CA ASN A 167 -9.86 25.15 16.36
C ASN A 167 -9.04 25.68 17.54
N ASN A 168 -8.40 26.84 17.39
CA ASN A 168 -7.39 27.34 18.34
C ASN A 168 -6.36 26.24 18.69
N ALA A 169 -5.98 25.45 17.68
CA ALA A 169 -5.14 24.27 17.86
C ALA A 169 -3.66 24.66 17.97
N ASP A 170 -2.91 23.89 18.76
CA ASP A 170 -1.45 23.96 18.78
C ASP A 170 -0.87 22.80 17.96
N PHE A 171 -0.18 23.17 16.88
CA PHE A 171 0.45 22.27 15.93
C PHE A 171 1.93 22.63 15.78
N ALA A 172 2.63 22.77 16.91
CA ALA A 172 4.07 23.00 16.95
C ALA A 172 4.79 22.08 15.95
N ASN A 173 5.70 22.63 15.14
CA ASN A 173 6.51 21.90 14.16
C ASN A 173 5.74 21.07 13.09
N PHE A 174 4.40 21.13 13.02
CA PHE A 174 3.63 20.29 12.08
C PHE A 174 3.93 20.62 10.61
N LEU A 175 4.30 21.86 10.30
CA LEU A 175 4.70 22.27 8.95
C LEU A 175 5.94 21.51 8.42
N LEU A 176 6.71 20.85 9.30
CA LEU A 176 7.79 19.95 8.87
C LEU A 176 7.27 18.81 7.99
N TRP A 177 6.03 18.35 8.15
CA TRP A 177 5.43 17.37 7.24
C TRP A 177 5.35 17.84 5.79
N TYR A 178 5.30 19.16 5.56
CA TYR A 178 5.31 19.75 4.23
C TYR A 178 6.73 20.02 3.71
N SER A 179 7.77 20.05 4.55
CA SER A 179 9.12 20.46 4.13
C SER A 179 10.20 19.38 4.31
N GLN A 180 9.93 18.31 5.06
CA GLN A 180 10.88 17.22 5.34
C GLN A 180 10.48 15.95 4.59
N ALA A 181 11.38 15.47 3.72
CA ALA A 181 11.26 14.18 3.04
C ALA A 181 11.63 13.02 3.99
N GLY A 182 11.30 11.79 3.56
CA GLY A 182 11.65 10.58 4.30
C GLY A 182 10.54 10.13 5.26
N THR A 183 10.63 8.87 5.66
CA THR A 183 9.68 8.22 6.57
C THR A 183 10.23 8.24 7.99
N PRO A 184 9.54 8.85 8.96
CA PRO A 184 9.98 8.80 10.35
C PRO A 184 9.99 7.37 10.90
N ILE A 185 10.99 7.06 11.70
CA ILE A 185 11.09 5.84 12.50
C ILE A 185 10.77 6.23 13.93
N VAL A 186 9.80 5.54 14.55
CA VAL A 186 9.38 5.76 15.92
C VAL A 186 9.55 4.46 16.70
N GLN A 187 10.39 4.51 17.71
CA GLN A 187 10.62 3.42 18.65
C GLN A 187 9.79 3.63 19.91
N VAL A 188 9.11 2.58 20.37
CA VAL A 188 8.27 2.61 21.57
C VAL A 188 8.68 1.47 22.50
N THR A 189 8.99 1.81 23.75
CA THR A 189 9.19 0.82 24.83
C THR A 189 8.18 1.04 25.93
N SER A 190 7.77 -0.04 26.57
CA SER A 190 6.71 -0.02 27.58
C SER A 190 7.19 -0.54 28.93
N SER A 191 6.60 -0.03 30.01
CA SER A 191 6.84 -0.55 31.36
C SER A 191 5.60 -0.39 32.23
N TYR A 192 5.28 -1.43 33.00
CA TYR A 192 4.15 -1.43 33.95
C TYR A 192 4.66 -1.45 35.39
N ASP A 193 4.19 -0.51 36.20
CA ASP A 193 4.42 -0.45 37.64
C ASP A 193 3.13 -0.87 38.35
N ALA A 194 3.14 -2.09 38.90
CA ALA A 194 1.97 -2.70 39.53
C ALA A 194 1.60 -2.05 40.89
N GLU A 195 2.59 -1.53 41.62
CA GLU A 195 2.34 -0.85 42.90
C GLU A 195 1.63 0.49 42.68
N LYS A 196 2.07 1.23 41.65
CA LYS A 196 1.48 2.52 41.28
C LYS A 196 0.30 2.40 40.33
N LYS A 197 0.03 1.21 39.77
CA LYS A 197 -0.98 0.98 38.74
C LYS A 197 -0.81 1.93 37.55
N THR A 198 0.43 2.03 37.07
CA THR A 198 0.78 2.95 35.98
C THR A 198 1.43 2.20 34.83
N PHE A 199 1.05 2.56 33.61
CA PHE A 199 1.65 2.04 32.39
C PHE A 199 2.36 3.18 31.64
N THR A 200 3.64 3.01 31.37
CA THR A 200 4.48 4.01 30.72
C THR A 200 4.79 3.58 29.29
N LEU A 201 4.67 4.53 28.36
CA LEU A 201 5.23 4.43 27.01
C LEU A 201 6.34 5.46 26.83
N ASN A 202 7.53 5.01 26.46
CA ASN A 202 8.66 5.87 26.09
C ASN A 202 8.83 5.84 24.58
N PHE A 203 8.75 7.00 23.96
CA PHE A 203 8.90 7.21 22.52
C PHE A 203 10.27 7.79 22.20
N SER A 204 10.89 7.30 21.13
CA SER A 204 11.99 7.95 20.44
C SER A 204 11.64 8.08 18.97
N GLN A 205 11.97 9.21 18.35
CA GLN A 205 11.76 9.42 16.92
C GLN A 205 13.00 9.95 16.21
N GLU A 206 13.16 9.51 14.96
CA GLU A 206 14.13 10.05 14.03
C GLU A 206 13.62 9.99 12.59
N VAL A 207 14.18 10.81 11.71
CA VAL A 207 13.97 10.71 10.26
C VAL A 207 15.34 10.47 9.63
N PRO A 208 15.52 9.39 8.86
CA PRO A 208 16.79 9.17 8.16
C PRO A 208 17.11 10.30 7.16
N PRO A 209 18.40 10.61 6.93
CA PRO A 209 18.81 11.55 5.89
C PRO A 209 18.28 11.16 4.50
N THR A 210 17.95 12.14 3.68
CA THR A 210 17.53 11.93 2.29
C THR A 210 18.35 12.83 1.35
N PRO A 211 18.42 12.55 0.04
CA PRO A 211 19.08 13.44 -0.91
C PRO A 211 18.65 14.90 -0.74
N GLY A 212 19.63 15.81 -0.61
CA GLY A 212 19.39 17.24 -0.39
C GLY A 212 18.92 17.64 1.02
N GLN A 213 18.72 16.70 1.95
CA GLN A 213 18.34 16.96 3.35
C GLN A 213 19.12 16.03 4.29
N SER A 214 20.36 16.40 4.62
CA SER A 214 21.23 15.63 5.51
C SER A 214 20.90 15.79 6.99
N VAL A 215 20.29 16.92 7.36
CA VAL A 215 19.84 17.22 8.73
C VAL A 215 18.33 17.11 8.79
N LYS A 216 17.83 16.47 9.85
CA LYS A 216 16.43 16.17 10.05
C LYS A 216 15.98 16.56 11.46
N GLU A 217 14.80 17.16 11.55
CA GLU A 217 14.22 17.67 12.80
C GLU A 217 13.09 16.75 13.29
N PRO A 218 12.88 16.59 14.61
CA PRO A 218 11.74 15.87 15.17
C PRO A 218 10.40 16.41 14.64
N MET A 219 9.51 15.50 14.25
CA MET A 219 8.23 15.83 13.65
C MET A 219 7.12 15.82 14.71
N PHE A 220 5.99 16.46 14.39
CA PHE A 220 4.76 16.32 15.17
C PHE A 220 4.03 15.04 14.73
N ILE A 221 4.09 13.98 15.52
CA ILE A 221 3.54 12.66 15.17
C ILE A 221 2.35 12.33 16.08
N PRO A 222 1.11 12.33 15.58
CA PRO A 222 -0.03 11.83 16.32
C PRO A 222 -0.02 10.29 16.36
N VAL A 223 0.03 9.72 17.56
CA VAL A 223 -0.03 8.27 17.77
C VAL A 223 -1.29 7.92 18.55
N ALA A 224 -2.27 7.33 17.86
CA ALA A 224 -3.47 6.79 18.49
C ALA A 224 -3.15 5.49 19.24
N VAL A 225 -3.53 5.40 20.52
CA VAL A 225 -3.20 4.30 21.41
C VAL A 225 -4.45 3.83 22.15
N GLY A 226 -4.64 2.51 22.20
CA GLY A 226 -5.52 1.83 23.15
C GLY A 226 -4.74 0.82 23.98
N LEU A 227 -5.31 0.40 25.11
CA LEU A 227 -4.72 -0.60 26.02
C LEU A 227 -5.71 -1.73 26.20
N LEU A 228 -5.29 -2.97 26.01
CA LEU A 228 -6.14 -4.15 26.24
C LEU A 228 -5.79 -4.85 27.54
N ASP A 229 -6.82 -5.29 28.25
CA ASP A 229 -6.72 -6.17 29.41
C ASP A 229 -6.32 -7.60 29.00
N SER A 230 -6.07 -8.47 29.96
CA SER A 230 -5.68 -9.87 29.74
C SER A 230 -6.76 -10.73 29.07
N HIS A 231 -7.99 -10.23 28.96
CA HIS A 231 -9.13 -10.86 28.30
C HIS A 231 -9.45 -10.27 26.92
N GLY A 232 -8.68 -9.28 26.47
CA GLY A 232 -8.83 -8.66 25.17
C GLY A 232 -9.83 -7.52 25.13
N LYS A 233 -10.25 -6.99 26.29
CA LYS A 233 -11.15 -5.83 26.35
C LYS A 233 -10.35 -4.54 26.48
N ASP A 234 -10.82 -3.47 25.84
CA ASP A 234 -10.22 -2.16 26.01
C ASP A 234 -10.34 -1.67 27.46
N ILE A 235 -9.21 -1.23 28.01
CA ILE A 235 -9.12 -0.58 29.31
C ILE A 235 -9.52 0.89 29.15
N PRO A 236 -10.49 1.41 29.94
CA PRO A 236 -10.80 2.82 29.96
C PRO A 236 -9.60 3.67 30.37
N LEU A 237 -9.30 4.71 29.60
CA LEU A 237 -8.21 5.66 29.82
C LEU A 237 -8.76 6.91 30.52
N SER A 238 -8.35 7.14 31.77
CA SER A 238 -8.81 8.28 32.58
C SER A 238 -7.92 9.52 32.40
N ALA A 239 -6.61 9.33 32.48
CA ALA A 239 -5.62 10.40 32.41
C ALA A 239 -4.29 9.92 31.84
N VAL A 240 -3.57 10.85 31.20
CA VAL A 240 -2.19 10.66 30.77
C VAL A 240 -1.31 11.78 31.33
N HIS A 241 -0.19 11.42 31.94
CA HIS A 241 0.82 12.36 32.41
C HIS A 241 1.90 12.53 31.33
N HIS A 242 2.17 13.78 30.96
CA HIS A 242 3.18 14.16 29.98
C HIS A 242 3.75 15.55 30.34
N ASP A 243 5.08 15.71 30.30
CA ASP A 243 5.76 16.99 30.55
C ASP A 243 5.38 17.68 31.88
N GLY A 244 5.17 16.87 32.93
CA GLY A 244 4.77 17.36 34.25
C GLY A 244 3.33 17.86 34.34
N LYS A 245 2.53 17.68 33.29
CA LYS A 245 1.10 17.98 33.24
C LYS A 245 0.28 16.70 33.20
N ILE A 246 -0.92 16.77 33.77
CA ILE A 246 -1.92 15.70 33.70
C ILE A 246 -2.98 16.16 32.71
N GLU A 247 -3.19 15.37 31.65
CA GLU A 247 -4.29 15.55 30.72
C GLU A 247 -5.40 14.55 31.07
N SER A 248 -6.58 15.07 31.39
CA SER A 248 -7.77 14.23 31.58
C SER A 248 -8.34 13.85 30.22
N LEU A 249 -8.55 12.55 30.00
CA LEU A 249 -9.00 12.01 28.72
C LEU A 249 -10.52 11.81 28.68
N SER A 250 -11.16 11.65 29.84
CA SER A 250 -12.60 11.49 29.95
C SER A 250 -13.32 12.84 29.78
N ALA A 251 -13.89 13.09 28.61
CA ALA A 251 -14.90 14.12 28.42
C ALA A 251 -16.31 13.53 28.66
N ASP A 252 -17.20 14.30 29.29
CA ASP A 252 -18.66 14.05 29.32
C ASP A 252 -19.14 12.72 29.93
N SER A 253 -18.40 12.17 30.91
CA SER A 253 -18.77 10.94 31.66
C SER A 253 -18.81 9.64 30.83
N GLN A 254 -18.29 9.65 29.59
CA GLN A 254 -18.13 8.44 28.78
C GLN A 254 -16.69 7.90 28.89
N PRO A 255 -16.49 6.57 28.98
CA PRO A 255 -15.16 5.99 28.99
C PRO A 255 -14.47 6.22 27.65
N THR A 256 -13.20 6.66 27.70
CA THR A 256 -12.35 6.82 26.52
C THR A 256 -11.46 5.59 26.37
N TYR A 257 -11.53 4.90 25.24
CA TYR A 257 -10.76 3.66 25.00
C TYR A 257 -9.57 3.84 24.06
N THR A 258 -9.54 4.96 23.34
CA THR A 258 -8.44 5.34 22.45
C THR A 258 -8.12 6.81 22.68
N THR A 259 -6.83 7.13 22.83
CA THR A 259 -6.36 8.52 22.91
C THR A 259 -5.26 8.78 21.87
N VAL A 260 -5.03 10.04 21.50
CA VAL A 260 -3.99 10.44 20.55
C VAL A 260 -2.85 11.12 21.31
N LEU A 261 -1.72 10.42 21.42
CA LEU A 261 -0.49 10.97 21.98
C LEU A 261 0.19 11.87 20.93
N ARG A 262 0.65 13.05 21.36
CA ARG A 262 1.33 14.03 20.50
C ARG A 262 2.83 13.93 20.71
N VAL A 263 3.51 13.14 19.86
CA VAL A 263 4.96 12.97 19.93
C VAL A 263 5.63 14.09 19.14
N THR A 264 6.28 15.04 19.80
CA THR A 264 6.82 16.28 19.21
C THR A 264 8.31 16.46 19.41
N LYS A 265 8.92 15.78 20.39
CA LYS A 265 10.36 15.83 20.65
C LYS A 265 11.02 14.53 20.19
N LYS A 266 12.36 14.55 20.18
CA LYS A 266 13.17 13.36 19.87
C LYS A 266 12.86 12.21 20.82
N GLU A 267 12.70 12.49 22.11
CA GLU A 267 12.35 11.51 23.13
C GLU A 267 11.25 12.07 24.02
N GLU A 268 10.17 11.31 24.24
CA GLU A 268 9.05 11.68 25.12
C GLU A 268 8.52 10.49 25.90
N LYS A 269 7.93 10.80 27.05
CA LYS A 269 7.36 9.81 27.97
C LYS A 269 5.92 10.15 28.28
N PHE A 270 5.04 9.17 28.14
CA PHE A 270 3.62 9.23 28.48
C PHE A 270 3.31 8.18 29.55
N VAL A 271 2.66 8.59 30.63
CA VAL A 271 2.30 7.68 31.74
C VAL A 271 0.79 7.65 31.91
N PHE A 272 0.18 6.49 31.67
CA PHE A 272 -1.22 6.22 31.96
C PHE A 272 -1.37 5.81 33.43
N SER A 273 -2.36 6.42 34.08
CA SER A 273 -2.72 6.14 35.48
C SER A 273 -3.92 5.18 35.54
N ASP A 274 -4.20 4.63 36.73
CA ASP A 274 -5.36 3.76 37.00
C ASP A 274 -5.40 2.46 36.18
N ILE A 275 -4.24 1.95 35.77
CA ILE A 275 -4.10 0.70 35.02
C ILE A 275 -3.91 -0.44 36.01
N SER A 276 -4.95 -1.25 36.25
CA SER A 276 -4.98 -2.24 37.33
C SER A 276 -4.16 -3.51 37.08
N GLU A 277 -3.87 -3.82 35.82
CA GLU A 277 -3.06 -4.97 35.41
C GLU A 277 -2.18 -4.61 34.22
N LYS A 278 -1.16 -5.42 33.93
CA LYS A 278 -0.26 -5.16 32.80
C LYS A 278 -1.05 -5.25 31.49
N PRO A 279 -1.17 -4.16 30.72
CA PRO A 279 -1.94 -4.18 29.49
C PRO A 279 -1.09 -4.65 28.30
N VAL A 280 -1.77 -5.04 27.21
CA VAL A 280 -1.16 -5.15 25.88
C VAL A 280 -1.49 -3.87 25.10
N PRO A 281 -0.49 -3.08 24.66
CA PRO A 281 -0.74 -1.82 23.98
C PRO A 281 -1.08 -2.03 22.49
N SER A 282 -2.20 -1.46 22.05
CA SER A 282 -2.57 -1.31 20.64
C SER A 282 -2.07 0.06 20.15
N LEU A 283 -0.87 0.06 19.57
CA LEU A 283 -0.16 1.28 19.15
C LEU A 283 -0.48 1.66 17.71
N LEU A 284 -0.47 2.96 17.41
CA LEU A 284 -0.70 3.51 16.06
C LEU A 284 -2.04 3.07 15.45
N ARG A 285 -3.10 2.96 16.27
CA ARG A 285 -4.46 2.56 15.84
C ARG A 285 -4.90 3.32 14.59
N GLY A 286 -5.52 2.60 13.65
CA GLY A 286 -5.93 3.12 12.35
C GLY A 286 -4.80 3.69 11.48
N PHE A 287 -3.54 3.36 11.78
CA PHE A 287 -2.34 3.96 11.18
C PHE A 287 -2.34 5.49 11.31
N SER A 288 -2.39 5.99 12.54
CA SER A 288 -2.64 7.42 12.84
C SER A 288 -1.60 8.40 12.28
N ALA A 289 -0.41 7.92 11.90
CA ALA A 289 0.63 8.68 11.21
C ALA A 289 1.43 7.79 10.23
N PRO A 290 1.98 8.35 9.13
CA PRO A 290 2.74 7.60 8.13
C PRO A 290 4.20 7.38 8.57
N ILE A 291 4.39 6.51 9.55
CA ILE A 291 5.68 6.21 10.19
C ILE A 291 6.05 4.72 10.11
N ARG A 292 7.31 4.40 10.37
CA ARG A 292 7.73 3.04 10.75
C ARG A 292 7.69 2.95 12.28
N LEU A 293 6.85 2.06 12.80
CA LEU A 293 6.75 1.80 14.23
C LEU A 293 7.60 0.58 14.58
N GLU A 294 8.48 0.75 15.55
CA GLU A 294 9.26 -0.32 16.18
C GLU A 294 8.86 -0.37 17.67
N SER A 295 8.52 -1.53 18.20
CA SER A 295 8.11 -1.67 19.59
C SER A 295 8.69 -2.92 20.25
N ASP A 296 8.62 -2.95 21.58
CA ASP A 296 8.93 -4.10 22.43
C ASP A 296 7.79 -5.14 22.51
N THR A 297 6.77 -5.02 21.65
CA THR A 297 5.64 -5.96 21.57
C THR A 297 6.13 -7.35 21.20
N SER A 298 5.89 -8.33 22.08
CA SER A 298 6.33 -9.71 21.88
C SER A 298 5.48 -10.44 20.84
N ASP A 299 5.94 -11.59 20.37
CA ASP A 299 5.16 -12.41 19.43
C ASP A 299 3.85 -12.92 20.05
N ASP A 300 3.86 -13.24 21.35
CA ASP A 300 2.64 -13.64 22.06
C ASP A 300 1.65 -12.46 22.19
N ASP A 301 2.15 -11.24 22.41
CA ASP A 301 1.31 -10.02 22.37
C ASP A 301 0.74 -9.78 20.97
N LEU A 302 1.50 -10.03 19.90
CA LEU A 302 1.01 -9.89 18.53
C LEU A 302 -0.07 -10.94 18.20
N PHE A 303 0.10 -12.20 18.62
CA PHE A 303 -0.95 -13.22 18.49
C PHE A 303 -2.21 -12.85 19.29
N PHE A 304 -2.02 -12.25 20.47
CA PHE A 304 -3.10 -11.73 21.29
C PHE A 304 -3.86 -10.60 20.58
N LEU A 305 -3.16 -9.59 20.07
CA LEU A 305 -3.76 -8.48 19.30
C LEU A 305 -4.47 -8.96 18.03
N LEU A 306 -3.86 -9.89 17.28
CA LEU A 306 -4.47 -10.52 16.11
C LEU A 306 -5.81 -11.20 16.44
N SER A 307 -5.98 -11.68 17.67
CA SER A 307 -7.19 -12.39 18.11
C SER A 307 -8.22 -11.47 18.75
N HIS A 308 -7.77 -10.38 19.40
CA HIS A 308 -8.59 -9.64 20.36
C HIS A 308 -8.65 -8.13 20.16
N ASP A 309 -7.77 -7.51 19.36
CA ASP A 309 -7.76 -6.05 19.21
C ASP A 309 -9.10 -5.55 18.66
N SER A 310 -9.66 -4.54 19.33
CA SER A 310 -10.90 -3.89 18.93
C SER A 310 -10.71 -2.95 17.74
N ASP A 311 -9.48 -2.46 17.52
CA ASP A 311 -9.12 -1.77 16.28
C ASP A 311 -8.82 -2.81 15.21
N GLU A 312 -9.78 -3.04 14.31
CA GLU A 312 -9.66 -4.06 13.27
C GLU A 312 -8.44 -3.84 12.37
N PHE A 313 -8.04 -2.58 12.14
CA PHE A 313 -6.81 -2.28 11.41
C PHE A 313 -5.58 -2.84 12.14
N ASN A 314 -5.46 -2.61 13.45
CA ASN A 314 -4.37 -3.16 14.25
C ASN A 314 -4.46 -4.68 14.43
N ARG A 315 -5.67 -5.24 14.43
CA ARG A 315 -5.87 -6.69 14.36
C ARG A 315 -5.22 -7.26 13.09
N TRP A 316 -5.44 -6.63 11.93
CA TRP A 316 -4.73 -6.96 10.68
C TRP A 316 -3.22 -6.70 10.78
N GLU A 317 -2.82 -5.55 11.32
CA GLU A 317 -1.40 -5.14 11.41
C GLU A 317 -0.58 -6.12 12.24
N ALA A 318 -1.11 -6.63 13.34
CA ALA A 318 -0.44 -7.62 14.17
C ALA A 318 -0.10 -8.88 13.36
N GLY A 319 -1.03 -9.34 12.52
CA GLY A 319 -0.81 -10.43 11.58
C GLY A 319 0.26 -10.11 10.52
N GLN A 320 0.31 -8.87 10.03
CA GLN A 320 1.34 -8.43 9.09
C GLN A 320 2.72 -8.34 9.74
N ILE A 321 2.83 -7.87 11.00
CA ILE A 321 4.09 -7.85 11.74
C ILE A 321 4.61 -9.29 11.90
N LEU A 322 3.75 -10.21 12.34
CA LEU A 322 4.10 -11.64 12.45
C LEU A 322 4.53 -12.22 11.09
N GLY A 323 3.81 -11.90 10.02
CA GLY A 323 4.13 -12.33 8.66
C GLY A 323 5.49 -11.81 8.18
N ARG A 324 5.81 -10.54 8.44
CA ARG A 324 7.12 -9.93 8.10
C ARG A 324 8.26 -10.58 8.89
N LYS A 325 8.10 -10.74 10.21
CA LYS A 325 9.09 -11.42 11.07
C LYS A 325 9.36 -12.84 10.57
N LEU A 326 8.31 -13.61 10.28
CA LEU A 326 8.39 -14.97 9.74
C LEU A 326 9.13 -14.99 8.39
N MET A 327 8.76 -14.13 7.45
CA MET A 327 9.37 -14.08 6.12
C MET A 327 10.86 -13.71 6.20
N LEU A 328 11.22 -12.68 6.97
CA LEU A 328 12.61 -12.27 7.14
C LEU A 328 13.47 -13.37 7.81
N SER A 329 12.92 -14.06 8.82
CA SER A 329 13.59 -15.21 9.44
C SER A 329 13.85 -16.33 8.43
N LEU A 330 12.83 -16.69 7.64
CA LEU A 330 12.96 -17.74 6.62
C LEU A 330 13.87 -17.33 5.46
N VAL A 331 13.95 -16.04 5.11
CA VAL A 331 14.93 -15.53 4.14
C VAL A 331 16.35 -15.71 4.66
N SER A 332 16.60 -15.37 5.93
CA SER A 332 17.89 -15.61 6.58
C SER A 332 18.24 -17.11 6.59
N ASP A 333 17.29 -17.99 6.88
CA ASP A 333 17.51 -19.44 6.84
C ASP A 333 17.78 -19.94 5.42
N PHE A 334 17.04 -19.46 4.41
CA PHE A 334 17.25 -19.79 3.01
C PHE A 334 18.65 -19.40 2.54
N GLN A 335 19.09 -18.16 2.83
CA GLN A 335 20.41 -17.66 2.47
C GLN A 335 21.56 -18.46 3.13
N GLN A 336 21.30 -19.03 4.31
CA GLN A 336 22.24 -19.90 5.03
C GLN A 336 22.11 -21.38 4.64
N ASN A 337 21.30 -21.72 3.62
CA ASN A 337 20.99 -23.08 3.19
C ASN A 337 20.45 -23.97 4.32
N LYS A 338 19.70 -23.39 5.27
CA LYS A 338 19.00 -24.13 6.32
C LYS A 338 17.63 -24.62 5.81
N PRO A 339 17.10 -25.72 6.35
CA PRO A 339 15.75 -26.17 6.05
C PRO A 339 14.71 -25.11 6.45
N LEU A 340 13.81 -24.78 5.54
CA LEU A 340 12.69 -23.88 5.84
C LEU A 340 11.60 -24.63 6.60
N THR A 341 11.15 -24.07 7.73
CA THR A 341 10.07 -24.63 8.55
C THR A 341 9.04 -23.56 8.85
N LEU A 342 7.78 -23.81 8.50
CA LEU A 342 6.69 -22.88 8.78
C LEU A 342 6.27 -22.98 10.26
N ASN A 343 6.16 -21.84 10.94
CA ASN A 343 5.73 -21.79 12.33
C ASN A 343 4.25 -22.21 12.47
N GLN A 344 3.99 -23.29 13.22
CA GLN A 344 2.63 -23.81 13.39
C GLN A 344 1.66 -22.82 14.04
N LYS A 345 2.11 -21.99 15.00
CA LYS A 345 1.26 -20.95 15.61
C LYS A 345 0.73 -19.97 14.56
N PHE A 346 1.54 -19.65 13.54
CA PHE A 346 1.14 -18.78 12.45
C PHE A 346 0.05 -19.43 11.57
N VAL A 347 0.20 -20.73 11.27
CA VAL A 347 -0.80 -21.50 10.53
C VAL A 347 -2.12 -21.57 11.31
N ASP A 348 -2.07 -21.87 12.60
CA ASP A 348 -3.24 -21.97 13.46
C ASP A 348 -3.96 -20.62 13.59
N GLY A 349 -3.21 -19.51 13.68
CA GLY A 349 -3.76 -18.16 13.68
C GLY A 349 -4.51 -17.83 12.38
N LEU A 350 -3.92 -18.12 11.21
CA LEU A 350 -4.58 -17.92 9.92
C LEU A 350 -5.82 -18.82 9.76
N LYS A 351 -5.75 -20.07 10.23
CA LYS A 351 -6.89 -21.00 10.26
C LYS A 351 -8.03 -20.45 11.11
N SER A 352 -7.72 -19.87 12.27
CA SER A 352 -8.73 -19.28 13.14
C SER A 352 -9.43 -18.09 12.48
N ILE A 353 -8.68 -17.20 11.82
CA ILE A 353 -9.24 -16.04 11.11
C ILE A 353 -10.09 -16.50 9.91
N LEU A 354 -9.60 -17.48 9.14
CA LEU A 354 -10.32 -18.02 7.99
C LEU A 354 -11.67 -18.67 8.38
N GLY A 355 -11.77 -19.21 9.60
CA GLY A 355 -12.98 -19.83 10.13
C GLY A 355 -13.91 -18.90 10.93
N ASP A 356 -13.54 -17.63 11.14
CA ASP A 356 -14.34 -16.69 11.93
C ASP A 356 -15.52 -16.14 11.11
N LYS A 357 -16.74 -16.45 11.54
CA LYS A 357 -17.97 -16.05 10.84
C LYS A 357 -18.45 -14.64 11.20
N ASN A 358 -17.87 -14.02 12.23
CA ASN A 358 -18.25 -12.68 12.68
C ASN A 358 -17.42 -11.59 12.00
N LEU A 359 -16.29 -11.97 11.39
CA LEU A 359 -15.44 -11.05 10.64
C LEU A 359 -15.98 -10.79 9.24
N ASP A 360 -15.74 -9.56 8.78
CA ASP A 360 -15.96 -9.20 7.39
C ASP A 360 -15.12 -10.09 6.45
N LYS A 361 -15.73 -10.61 5.38
CA LYS A 361 -15.06 -11.57 4.49
C LYS A 361 -13.90 -10.95 3.71
N GLU A 362 -13.99 -9.66 3.36
CA GLU A 362 -12.89 -8.98 2.69
C GLU A 362 -11.75 -8.72 3.67
N PHE A 363 -12.07 -8.38 4.92
CA PHE A 363 -11.08 -8.32 6.00
C PHE A 363 -10.34 -9.65 6.17
N ILE A 364 -11.05 -10.79 6.26
CA ILE A 364 -10.43 -12.12 6.32
C ILE A 364 -9.48 -12.32 5.14
N ALA A 365 -9.92 -11.94 3.93
CA ALA A 365 -9.08 -12.06 2.74
C ALA A 365 -7.79 -11.23 2.84
N LYS A 366 -7.86 -10.01 3.38
CA LYS A 366 -6.67 -9.16 3.63
C LYS A 366 -5.78 -9.72 4.74
N ALA A 367 -6.35 -10.26 5.80
CA ALA A 367 -5.60 -10.82 6.93
C ALA A 367 -4.83 -12.10 6.58
N VAL A 368 -5.39 -12.95 5.71
CA VAL A 368 -4.75 -14.19 5.23
C VAL A 368 -3.78 -13.94 4.05
N THR A 369 -3.76 -12.73 3.50
CA THR A 369 -2.79 -12.33 2.47
C THR A 369 -1.43 -12.04 3.11
N LEU A 370 -0.40 -12.73 2.64
CA LEU A 370 0.99 -12.53 3.08
C LEU A 370 1.54 -11.16 2.63
N PRO A 371 2.50 -10.58 3.38
CA PRO A 371 3.25 -9.42 2.93
C PRO A 371 3.81 -9.59 1.52
N VAL A 372 3.86 -8.49 0.78
CA VAL A 372 4.35 -8.48 -0.61
C VAL A 372 5.87 -8.48 -0.66
N GLU A 373 6.44 -9.10 -1.69
CA GLU A 373 7.90 -9.25 -1.81
C GLU A 373 8.66 -7.91 -1.77
N GLY A 374 8.06 -6.87 -2.36
CA GLY A 374 8.64 -5.52 -2.35
C GLY A 374 8.78 -4.92 -0.96
N GLU A 375 7.81 -5.17 -0.07
CA GLU A 375 7.85 -4.70 1.32
C GLU A 375 8.96 -5.42 2.08
N ILE A 376 9.07 -6.74 1.93
CA ILE A 376 10.14 -7.53 2.58
C ILE A 376 11.52 -7.08 2.10
N MET A 377 11.73 -6.92 0.79
CA MET A 377 12.99 -6.40 0.25
C MET A 377 13.32 -5.00 0.74
N ASP A 378 12.32 -4.14 0.97
CA ASP A 378 12.52 -2.80 1.49
C ASP A 378 12.96 -2.77 2.97
N MET A 379 12.67 -3.83 3.72
CA MET A 379 13.11 -4.02 5.10
C MET A 379 14.49 -4.66 5.22
N MET A 380 15.08 -5.14 4.12
CA MET A 380 16.42 -5.74 4.11
C MET A 380 17.48 -4.68 3.83
N ASP A 381 18.63 -4.78 4.48
CA ASP A 381 19.80 -3.92 4.16
C ASP A 381 20.23 -4.10 2.69
N VAL A 382 20.37 -5.36 2.27
CA VAL A 382 20.59 -5.76 0.88
C VAL A 382 19.40 -6.60 0.43
N ALA A 383 18.61 -6.07 -0.50
CA ALA A 383 17.46 -6.75 -1.08
C ALA A 383 17.88 -7.99 -1.88
N ASP A 384 17.24 -9.12 -1.60
CA ASP A 384 17.45 -10.40 -2.28
C ASP A 384 16.14 -10.89 -2.92
N PRO A 385 15.89 -10.56 -4.21
CA PRO A 385 14.69 -10.97 -4.92
C PRO A 385 14.50 -12.49 -4.98
N ASP A 386 15.60 -13.25 -5.08
CA ASP A 386 15.53 -14.70 -5.24
C ASP A 386 15.13 -15.37 -3.93
N ALA A 387 15.78 -14.99 -2.82
CA ALA A 387 15.48 -15.53 -1.50
C ALA A 387 14.06 -15.17 -1.05
N VAL A 388 13.66 -13.92 -1.22
CA VAL A 388 12.31 -13.46 -0.86
C VAL A 388 11.24 -14.21 -1.66
N HIS A 389 11.44 -14.35 -2.98
CA HIS A 389 10.50 -15.08 -3.83
C HIS A 389 10.41 -16.57 -3.45
N ALA A 390 11.55 -17.23 -3.24
CA ALA A 390 11.61 -18.64 -2.84
C ALA A 390 10.90 -18.88 -1.50
N VAL A 391 11.14 -18.03 -0.51
CA VAL A 391 10.51 -18.11 0.82
C VAL A 391 9.01 -17.84 0.74
N ARG A 392 8.59 -16.81 0.01
CA ARG A 392 7.16 -16.51 -0.14
C ARG A 392 6.42 -17.66 -0.84
N THR A 393 7.04 -18.24 -1.86
CA THR A 393 6.51 -19.42 -2.56
C THR A 393 6.42 -20.63 -1.62
N PHE A 394 7.45 -20.86 -0.80
CA PHE A 394 7.45 -21.91 0.22
C PHE A 394 6.30 -21.74 1.22
N ILE A 395 6.14 -20.55 1.81
CA ILE A 395 5.07 -20.28 2.80
C ILE A 395 3.70 -20.50 2.16
N ARG A 396 3.46 -19.97 0.95
CA ARG A 396 2.17 -20.16 0.26
C ARG A 396 1.86 -21.63 0.00
N LYS A 397 2.84 -22.42 -0.44
CA LYS A 397 2.68 -23.87 -0.65
C LYS A 397 2.37 -24.60 0.66
N GLN A 398 3.08 -24.28 1.74
CA GLN A 398 2.86 -24.90 3.04
C GLN A 398 1.48 -24.56 3.61
N LEU A 399 1.05 -23.30 3.52
CA LEU A 399 -0.30 -22.90 3.92
C LEU A 399 -1.38 -23.61 3.09
N ALA A 400 -1.22 -23.66 1.76
CA ALA A 400 -2.15 -24.35 0.87
C ALA A 400 -2.30 -25.83 1.24
N LEU A 401 -1.19 -26.52 1.55
CA LEU A 401 -1.21 -27.93 1.93
C LEU A 401 -1.81 -28.17 3.31
N GLN A 402 -1.42 -27.38 4.32
CA GLN A 402 -1.87 -27.57 5.70
C GLN A 402 -3.33 -27.13 5.93
N LEU A 403 -3.82 -26.16 5.15
CA LEU A 403 -5.18 -25.62 5.24
C LEU A 403 -6.04 -26.01 4.02
N LYS A 404 -5.68 -27.09 3.32
CA LYS A 404 -6.35 -27.53 2.08
C LYS A 404 -7.86 -27.64 2.25
N THR A 405 -8.30 -28.35 3.29
CA THR A 405 -9.72 -28.58 3.56
C THR A 405 -10.46 -27.27 3.84
N GLU A 406 -9.85 -26.38 4.61
CA GLU A 406 -10.40 -25.07 4.94
C GLU A 406 -10.53 -24.20 3.69
N PHE A 407 -9.50 -24.14 2.83
CA PHE A 407 -9.56 -23.35 1.60
C PHE A 407 -10.59 -23.89 0.60
N ILE A 408 -10.68 -25.20 0.41
CA ILE A 408 -11.71 -25.81 -0.46
C ILE A 408 -13.10 -25.45 0.07
N ARG A 409 -13.35 -25.63 1.37
CA ARG A 409 -14.63 -25.26 1.99
C ARG A 409 -14.91 -23.77 1.81
N THR A 410 -13.92 -22.89 1.99
CA THR A 410 -14.09 -21.45 1.79
C THR A 410 -14.47 -21.11 0.34
N VAL A 411 -13.90 -21.78 -0.66
CA VAL A 411 -14.33 -21.63 -2.06
C VAL A 411 -15.80 -22.00 -2.20
N GLU A 412 -16.19 -23.18 -1.71
CA GLU A 412 -17.55 -23.72 -1.84
C GLU A 412 -18.61 -22.86 -1.15
N GLU A 413 -18.37 -22.46 0.11
CA GLU A 413 -19.29 -21.65 0.92
C GLU A 413 -19.46 -20.22 0.40
N ASN A 414 -18.56 -19.75 -0.46
CA ASN A 414 -18.59 -18.40 -1.02
C ASN A 414 -18.92 -18.37 -2.52
N ARG A 415 -19.38 -19.48 -3.11
CA ARG A 415 -20.00 -19.48 -4.44
C ARG A 415 -21.35 -18.77 -4.42
N SER A 416 -21.74 -18.21 -5.56
CA SER A 416 -23.10 -17.73 -5.78
C SER A 416 -23.43 -17.83 -7.27
N SER A 417 -24.68 -18.19 -7.56
CA SER A 417 -25.27 -18.13 -8.90
C SER A 417 -26.16 -16.91 -9.10
N GLU A 418 -26.21 -16.01 -8.11
CA GLU A 418 -26.97 -14.76 -8.20
C GLU A 418 -26.36 -13.82 -9.25
N GLN A 419 -27.17 -12.86 -9.70
CA GLN A 419 -26.70 -11.81 -10.60
C GLN A 419 -25.60 -11.00 -9.93
N TYR A 420 -24.61 -10.57 -10.72
CA TYR A 420 -23.56 -9.71 -10.21
C TYR A 420 -24.12 -8.38 -9.70
N GLU A 421 -23.79 -8.06 -8.45
CA GLU A 421 -24.02 -6.77 -7.83
C GLU A 421 -22.70 -6.22 -7.26
N PHE A 422 -22.52 -4.91 -7.43
CA PHE A 422 -21.39 -4.16 -6.87
C PHE A 422 -21.82 -3.51 -5.56
N ASP A 423 -21.78 -4.31 -4.50
CA ASP A 423 -21.96 -3.90 -3.11
C ASP A 423 -20.91 -4.60 -2.22
N HIS A 424 -20.73 -4.07 -1.01
CA HIS A 424 -19.69 -4.56 -0.10
C HIS A 424 -19.82 -6.04 0.26
N SER A 425 -21.03 -6.54 0.53
CA SER A 425 -21.25 -7.93 0.94
C SER A 425 -20.86 -8.91 -0.17
N ASN A 426 -21.28 -8.61 -1.39
CA ASN A 426 -20.97 -9.41 -2.57
C ASN A 426 -19.49 -9.35 -2.96
N MET A 427 -18.87 -8.16 -2.88
CA MET A 427 -17.43 -7.99 -3.08
C MET A 427 -16.63 -8.78 -2.06
N ALA A 428 -16.98 -8.68 -0.78
CA ALA A 428 -16.29 -9.34 0.31
C ALA A 428 -16.33 -10.88 0.17
N ARG A 429 -17.48 -11.42 -0.24
CA ARG A 429 -17.63 -12.84 -0.59
C ARG A 429 -16.69 -13.25 -1.73
N ARG A 430 -16.68 -12.51 -2.85
CA ARG A 430 -15.82 -12.82 -4.01
C ARG A 430 -14.34 -12.69 -3.68
N ALA A 431 -13.95 -11.68 -2.90
CA ALA A 431 -12.58 -11.49 -2.44
C ALA A 431 -12.07 -12.69 -1.63
N LEU A 432 -12.87 -13.18 -0.66
CA LEU A 432 -12.52 -14.34 0.13
C LEU A 432 -12.49 -15.63 -0.70
N LYS A 433 -13.48 -15.83 -1.58
CA LYS A 433 -13.52 -16.98 -2.51
C LYS A 433 -12.28 -17.03 -3.38
N ASN A 434 -11.91 -15.91 -4.01
CA ASN A 434 -10.80 -15.85 -4.95
C ASN A 434 -9.44 -15.96 -4.27
N LEU A 435 -9.30 -15.47 -3.02
CA LEU A 435 -8.11 -15.74 -2.22
C LEU A 435 -7.96 -17.24 -1.94
N ALA A 436 -9.03 -17.89 -1.46
CA ALA A 436 -9.00 -19.33 -1.17
C ALA A 436 -8.70 -20.15 -2.42
N LEU A 437 -9.32 -19.79 -3.56
CA LEU A 437 -9.06 -20.40 -4.85
C LEU A 437 -7.59 -20.27 -5.28
N ALA A 438 -6.98 -19.12 -5.02
CA ALA A 438 -5.56 -18.89 -5.30
C ALA A 438 -4.62 -19.73 -4.43
N TYR A 439 -5.03 -20.22 -3.26
CA TYR A 439 -4.28 -21.23 -2.49
C TYR A 439 -4.56 -22.64 -2.98
N VAL A 440 -5.84 -22.97 -3.26
CA VAL A 440 -6.23 -24.28 -3.83
C VAL A 440 -5.46 -24.57 -5.11
N ALA A 441 -5.36 -23.59 -6.02
CA ALA A 441 -4.67 -23.77 -7.30
C ALA A 441 -3.16 -24.01 -7.18
N ILE A 442 -2.53 -23.75 -6.02
CA ILE A 442 -1.10 -24.03 -5.79
C ILE A 442 -0.86 -25.52 -5.55
N ILE A 443 -1.87 -26.24 -5.08
CA ILE A 443 -1.77 -27.64 -4.70
C ILE A 443 -1.64 -28.48 -5.98
N ASP A 444 -0.58 -29.27 -6.06
CA ASP A 444 -0.35 -30.22 -7.17
C ASP A 444 -1.27 -31.45 -7.01
N ASP A 445 -2.56 -31.23 -7.22
CA ASP A 445 -3.64 -32.20 -7.11
C ASP A 445 -4.61 -31.99 -8.28
N PRO A 446 -4.88 -33.04 -9.10
CA PRO A 446 -5.83 -32.96 -10.20
C PRO A 446 -7.21 -32.43 -9.82
N GLU A 447 -7.74 -32.77 -8.63
CA GLU A 447 -9.05 -32.30 -8.17
C GLU A 447 -9.04 -30.79 -7.90
N CYS A 448 -7.93 -30.27 -7.35
CA CYS A 448 -7.76 -28.84 -7.09
C CYS A 448 -7.62 -28.05 -8.40
N ALA A 449 -6.90 -28.62 -9.39
CA ALA A 449 -6.78 -28.04 -10.72
C ALA A 449 -8.12 -28.02 -11.47
N GLU A 450 -8.90 -29.11 -11.38
CA GLU A 450 -10.25 -29.19 -11.97
C GLU A 450 -11.21 -28.21 -11.31
N LEU A 451 -11.16 -28.07 -9.98
CA LEU A 451 -11.92 -27.08 -9.23
C LEU A 451 -11.65 -25.64 -9.73
N ALA A 452 -10.38 -25.26 -9.86
CA ALA A 452 -10.00 -23.94 -10.38
C ALA A 452 -10.45 -23.72 -11.83
N LEU A 453 -10.31 -24.74 -12.68
CA LEU A 453 -10.77 -24.68 -14.06
C LEU A 453 -12.29 -24.56 -14.16
N ASN A 454 -13.04 -25.24 -13.28
CA ASN A 454 -14.49 -25.12 -13.22
C ASN A 454 -14.93 -23.71 -12.79
N GLU A 455 -14.27 -23.10 -11.79
CA GLU A 455 -14.53 -21.70 -11.41
C GLU A 455 -14.30 -20.75 -12.59
N TYR A 456 -13.24 -20.95 -13.37
CA TYR A 456 -12.96 -20.14 -14.56
C TYR A 456 -14.07 -20.28 -15.63
N LYS A 457 -14.48 -21.52 -15.94
CA LYS A 457 -15.45 -21.82 -17.00
C LYS A 457 -16.87 -21.40 -16.67
N THR A 458 -17.24 -21.47 -15.38
CA THR A 458 -18.62 -21.21 -14.91
C THR A 458 -18.82 -19.79 -14.39
N ALA A 459 -17.76 -18.99 -14.29
CA ALA A 459 -17.84 -17.60 -13.86
C ALA A 459 -18.79 -16.78 -14.75
N THR A 460 -19.71 -16.07 -14.09
CA THR A 460 -20.72 -15.20 -14.72
C THR A 460 -20.31 -13.72 -14.76
N ASN A 461 -19.17 -13.39 -14.16
CA ASN A 461 -18.64 -12.03 -14.06
C ASN A 461 -17.11 -12.04 -14.15
N MET A 462 -16.52 -10.90 -14.49
CA MET A 462 -15.09 -10.75 -14.69
C MET A 462 -14.28 -10.90 -13.39
N THR A 463 -14.83 -10.53 -12.22
CA THR A 463 -14.13 -10.73 -10.94
C THR A 463 -13.83 -12.21 -10.70
N ASP A 464 -14.82 -13.07 -10.84
CA ASP A 464 -14.67 -14.51 -10.65
C ASP A 464 -13.86 -15.15 -11.78
N GLN A 465 -14.12 -14.79 -13.05
CA GLN A 465 -13.41 -15.35 -14.20
C GLN A 465 -11.91 -15.00 -14.11
N PHE A 466 -11.59 -13.73 -13.87
CA PHE A 466 -10.22 -13.26 -13.79
C PHE A 466 -9.52 -13.72 -12.51
N GLY A 467 -10.25 -13.87 -11.40
CA GLY A 467 -9.74 -14.47 -10.15
C GLY A 467 -9.28 -15.91 -10.36
N ALA A 468 -10.12 -16.73 -10.99
CA ALA A 468 -9.77 -18.11 -11.34
C ALA A 468 -8.62 -18.18 -12.38
N LEU A 469 -8.65 -17.33 -13.41
CA LEU A 469 -7.56 -17.23 -14.38
C LEU A 469 -6.23 -16.89 -13.70
N THR A 470 -6.25 -15.92 -12.77
CA THR A 470 -5.06 -15.52 -12.01
C THR A 470 -4.53 -16.68 -11.16
N ALA A 471 -5.41 -17.45 -10.52
CA ALA A 471 -5.04 -18.62 -9.73
C ALA A 471 -4.37 -19.72 -10.57
N ILE A 472 -4.95 -20.05 -11.73
CA ILE A 472 -4.45 -21.11 -12.63
C ILE A 472 -3.09 -20.74 -13.23
N THR A 473 -2.95 -19.50 -13.69
CA THR A 473 -1.81 -19.06 -14.52
C THR A 473 -0.49 -18.88 -13.76
N GLN A 474 -0.51 -19.04 -12.43
CA GLN A 474 0.72 -19.11 -11.61
C GLN A 474 1.49 -20.42 -11.83
N ASN A 475 0.83 -21.48 -12.30
CA ASN A 475 1.45 -22.79 -12.51
C ASN A 475 1.78 -22.98 -13.99
N PRO A 476 3.04 -23.26 -14.37
CA PRO A 476 3.39 -23.56 -15.75
C PRO A 476 2.75 -24.88 -16.20
N GLY A 477 2.33 -24.95 -17.46
CA GLY A 477 1.82 -26.18 -18.06
C GLY A 477 0.70 -25.95 -19.06
N LYS A 478 0.21 -27.05 -19.64
CA LYS A 478 -0.80 -27.04 -20.70
C LYS A 478 -2.08 -26.31 -20.32
N ILE A 479 -2.58 -26.52 -19.08
CA ILE A 479 -3.82 -25.88 -18.59
C ILE A 479 -3.67 -24.36 -18.62
N ARG A 480 -2.53 -23.82 -18.16
CA ARG A 480 -2.24 -22.38 -18.19
C ARG A 480 -2.32 -21.83 -19.61
N ASP A 481 -1.65 -22.47 -20.55
CA ASP A 481 -1.58 -21.98 -21.93
C ASP A 481 -2.96 -22.04 -22.61
N GLU A 482 -3.75 -23.09 -22.33
CA GLU A 482 -5.13 -23.22 -22.81
C GLU A 482 -6.05 -22.12 -22.27
N VAL A 483 -6.03 -21.84 -20.95
CA VAL A 483 -6.91 -20.80 -20.37
C VAL A 483 -6.49 -19.39 -20.79
N LEU A 484 -5.18 -19.12 -20.97
CA LEU A 484 -4.71 -17.83 -21.49
C LEU A 484 -5.15 -17.62 -22.94
N SER A 485 -5.09 -18.66 -23.76
CA SER A 485 -5.54 -18.63 -25.15
C SER A 485 -7.06 -18.48 -25.26
N ASP A 486 -7.82 -19.24 -24.47
CA ASP A 486 -9.29 -19.14 -24.38
C ASP A 486 -9.74 -17.74 -23.95
N PHE A 487 -9.13 -17.20 -22.89
CA PHE A 487 -9.45 -15.86 -22.39
C PHE A 487 -9.18 -14.79 -23.46
N TYR A 488 -8.03 -14.86 -24.13
CA TYR A 488 -7.73 -13.93 -25.22
C TYR A 488 -8.70 -14.10 -26.40
N GLY A 489 -8.99 -15.34 -26.82
CA GLY A 489 -9.92 -15.62 -27.92
C GLY A 489 -11.31 -15.03 -27.69
N LYS A 490 -11.82 -15.11 -26.45
CA LYS A 490 -13.09 -14.50 -26.03
C LYS A 490 -13.04 -12.97 -26.02
N TRP A 491 -11.93 -12.39 -25.55
CA TRP A 491 -11.85 -10.97 -25.21
C TRP A 491 -11.00 -10.11 -26.13
N GLN A 492 -10.42 -10.65 -27.21
CA GLN A 492 -9.49 -9.95 -28.11
C GLN A 492 -10.01 -8.62 -28.68
N ASN A 493 -11.33 -8.44 -28.75
CA ASN A 493 -11.97 -7.21 -29.23
C ASN A 493 -12.24 -6.18 -28.11
N ASP A 494 -12.06 -6.54 -26.83
CA ASP A 494 -12.14 -5.63 -25.70
C ASP A 494 -10.73 -5.22 -25.24
N TYR A 495 -10.38 -3.99 -25.58
CA TYR A 495 -9.06 -3.43 -25.29
C TYR A 495 -8.72 -3.39 -23.79
N LEU A 496 -9.69 -3.12 -22.91
CA LEU A 496 -9.43 -3.00 -21.47
C LEU A 496 -9.20 -4.38 -20.85
N VAL A 497 -9.97 -5.37 -21.29
CA VAL A 497 -9.78 -6.76 -20.84
C VAL A 497 -8.46 -7.34 -21.38
N VAL A 498 -8.10 -7.04 -22.63
CA VAL A 498 -6.79 -7.45 -23.19
C VAL A 498 -5.62 -6.85 -22.40
N ASN A 499 -5.74 -5.62 -21.88
CA ASN A 499 -4.70 -5.07 -20.98
C ASN A 499 -4.55 -5.89 -19.69
N LYS A 500 -5.64 -6.45 -19.13
CA LYS A 500 -5.56 -7.36 -17.98
C LYS A 500 -4.83 -8.65 -18.34
N TRP A 501 -5.09 -9.19 -19.52
CA TRP A 501 -4.41 -10.37 -20.04
C TRP A 501 -2.90 -10.14 -20.25
N PHE A 502 -2.51 -8.97 -20.78
CA PHE A 502 -1.09 -8.58 -20.84
C PHE A 502 -0.47 -8.47 -19.44
N THR A 503 -1.15 -7.78 -18.52
CA THR A 503 -0.68 -7.60 -17.14
C THR A 503 -0.45 -8.93 -16.44
N LEU A 504 -1.40 -9.86 -16.55
CA LEU A 504 -1.31 -11.17 -15.91
C LEU A 504 -0.09 -11.97 -16.38
N GLN A 505 0.18 -11.96 -17.69
CA GLN A 505 1.34 -12.64 -18.24
C GLN A 505 2.64 -11.92 -17.89
N ALA A 506 2.66 -10.59 -17.92
CA ALA A 506 3.84 -9.79 -17.61
C ALA A 506 4.29 -9.95 -16.15
N MET A 507 3.33 -10.04 -15.23
CA MET A 507 3.57 -10.21 -13.80
C MET A 507 3.86 -11.65 -13.37
N SER A 508 3.91 -12.60 -14.31
CA SER A 508 4.19 -14.00 -13.98
C SER A 508 5.61 -14.16 -13.43
N ASP A 509 5.72 -14.84 -12.28
CA ASP A 509 7.00 -15.18 -11.65
C ASP A 509 7.61 -16.49 -12.17
N ILE A 510 7.06 -17.05 -13.27
CA ILE A 510 7.68 -18.21 -13.94
C ILE A 510 9.10 -17.82 -14.39
N PRO A 511 10.13 -18.63 -14.10
CA PRO A 511 11.51 -18.28 -14.44
C PRO A 511 11.69 -17.98 -15.94
N GLY A 512 12.39 -16.88 -16.25
CA GLY A 512 12.69 -16.49 -17.62
C GLY A 512 11.53 -15.79 -18.35
N ASN A 513 10.53 -15.30 -17.63
CA ASN A 513 9.33 -14.66 -18.22
C ASN A 513 9.64 -13.45 -19.11
N VAL A 514 10.84 -12.85 -19.01
CA VAL A 514 11.29 -11.77 -19.91
C VAL A 514 11.16 -12.15 -21.39
N GLU A 515 11.39 -13.43 -21.75
CA GLU A 515 11.25 -13.90 -23.13
C GLU A 515 9.79 -13.96 -23.59
N ASN A 516 8.87 -14.29 -22.68
CA ASN A 516 7.44 -14.22 -22.96
C ASN A 516 6.99 -12.76 -23.14
N VAL A 517 7.45 -11.85 -22.29
CA VAL A 517 7.15 -10.42 -22.39
C VAL A 517 7.68 -9.82 -23.70
N LYS A 518 8.89 -10.21 -24.14
CA LYS A 518 9.43 -9.82 -25.46
C LYS A 518 8.53 -10.29 -26.61
N LYS A 519 8.04 -11.53 -26.58
CA LYS A 519 7.07 -12.02 -27.59
C LYS A 519 5.77 -11.22 -27.58
N LEU A 520 5.28 -10.83 -26.40
CA LEU A 520 4.07 -10.03 -26.26
C LEU A 520 4.22 -8.59 -26.79
N LEU A 521 5.43 -8.04 -26.91
CA LEU A 521 5.66 -6.75 -27.58
C LEU A 521 5.35 -6.82 -29.08
N GLU A 522 5.50 -7.99 -29.70
CA GLU A 522 5.23 -8.23 -31.12
C GLU A 522 3.78 -8.65 -31.37
N HIS A 523 3.00 -8.83 -30.30
CA HIS A 523 1.62 -9.28 -30.41
C HIS A 523 0.74 -8.22 -31.10
N PRO A 524 -0.16 -8.58 -32.04
CA PRO A 524 -0.97 -7.61 -32.80
C PRO A 524 -1.84 -6.69 -31.94
N ALA A 525 -2.23 -7.16 -30.75
CA ALA A 525 -2.97 -6.36 -29.79
C ALA A 525 -2.09 -5.42 -28.95
N PHE A 526 -0.77 -5.42 -29.10
CA PHE A 526 0.14 -4.49 -28.41
C PHE A 526 0.44 -3.27 -29.27
N ASP A 527 0.52 -2.09 -28.65
CA ASP A 527 0.95 -0.85 -29.30
C ASP A 527 1.69 0.03 -28.30
N LEU A 528 2.97 0.27 -28.57
CA LEU A 528 3.88 1.05 -27.73
C LEU A 528 3.45 2.52 -27.59
N ARG A 529 2.62 3.04 -28.50
CA ARG A 529 2.09 4.41 -28.43
C ARG A 529 0.94 4.56 -27.43
N ASN A 530 0.35 3.45 -26.99
CA ASN A 530 -0.76 3.46 -26.06
C ASN A 530 -0.26 3.29 -24.60
N PRO A 531 -0.38 4.31 -23.73
CA PRO A 531 0.16 4.26 -22.38
C PRO A 531 -0.37 3.11 -21.54
N ASN A 532 -1.66 2.75 -21.65
CA ASN A 532 -2.20 1.65 -20.84
C ASN A 532 -1.60 0.30 -21.25
N LYS A 533 -1.26 0.10 -22.53
CA LYS A 533 -0.58 -1.12 -22.99
C LYS A 533 0.85 -1.17 -22.47
N VAL A 534 1.55 -0.03 -22.49
CA VAL A 534 2.90 0.11 -21.91
C VAL A 534 2.88 -0.24 -20.41
N TYR A 535 1.93 0.32 -19.64
CA TYR A 535 1.81 -0.01 -18.22
C TYR A 535 1.42 -1.46 -17.97
N ALA A 536 0.51 -2.01 -18.78
CA ALA A 536 0.08 -3.39 -18.67
C ALA A 536 1.22 -4.38 -18.90
N LEU A 537 2.01 -4.20 -19.97
CA LEU A 537 3.06 -5.14 -20.34
C LEU A 537 4.42 -4.81 -19.71
N ILE A 538 4.93 -3.61 -19.94
CA ILE A 538 6.29 -3.22 -19.51
C ILE A 538 6.28 -2.91 -18.01
N GLY A 539 5.32 -2.09 -17.56
CA GLY A 539 5.13 -1.81 -16.14
C GLY A 539 4.74 -3.06 -15.34
N GLY A 540 3.90 -3.92 -15.92
CA GLY A 540 3.55 -5.23 -15.36
C GLY A 540 4.79 -6.10 -15.12
N PHE A 541 5.70 -6.18 -16.09
CA PHE A 541 6.92 -6.97 -15.98
C PHE A 541 7.82 -6.49 -14.83
N SER A 542 7.97 -5.17 -14.63
CA SER A 542 8.73 -4.63 -13.50
C SER A 542 8.14 -5.00 -12.12
N ASN A 543 6.89 -5.48 -12.04
CA ASN A 543 6.30 -5.98 -10.80
C ASN A 543 6.61 -7.46 -10.50
N SER A 544 7.04 -8.25 -11.50
CA SER A 544 7.62 -9.58 -11.26
C SER A 544 9.07 -9.41 -10.81
N ARG A 545 9.26 -9.23 -9.50
CA ARG A 545 10.55 -8.80 -8.92
C ARG A 545 11.66 -9.81 -9.18
N VAL A 546 11.36 -11.10 -9.07
CA VAL A 546 12.32 -12.17 -9.32
C VAL A 546 12.81 -12.19 -10.78
N ASN A 547 11.92 -11.91 -11.75
CA ASN A 547 12.29 -11.89 -13.16
C ASN A 547 12.89 -10.54 -13.60
N PHE A 548 12.37 -9.42 -13.11
CA PHE A 548 12.89 -8.10 -13.44
C PHE A 548 14.32 -7.92 -12.91
N HIS A 549 14.56 -8.39 -11.69
CA HIS A 549 15.89 -8.44 -11.08
C HIS A 549 16.58 -9.79 -11.30
N ALA A 550 16.37 -10.46 -12.44
CA ALA A 550 17.12 -11.69 -12.75
C ALA A 550 18.64 -11.42 -12.70
N LYS A 551 19.41 -12.38 -12.16
CA LYS A 551 20.87 -12.24 -11.95
C LYS A 551 21.67 -11.99 -13.23
N ASP A 552 21.12 -12.37 -14.37
CA ASP A 552 21.74 -12.15 -15.70
C ASP A 552 21.53 -10.72 -16.24
N GLY A 553 20.75 -9.88 -15.56
CA GLY A 553 20.44 -8.50 -15.97
C GLY A 553 19.50 -8.39 -17.16
N SER A 554 18.90 -9.49 -17.61
CA SER A 554 18.01 -9.52 -18.77
C SER A 554 16.82 -8.57 -18.62
N GLY A 555 16.25 -8.47 -17.41
CA GLY A 555 15.17 -7.54 -17.10
C GLY A 555 15.58 -6.06 -17.15
N TYR A 556 16.78 -5.71 -16.68
CA TYR A 556 17.30 -4.35 -16.75
C TYR A 556 17.55 -3.92 -18.18
N LYS A 557 18.21 -4.78 -18.97
CA LYS A 557 18.49 -4.51 -20.38
C LYS A 557 17.21 -4.31 -21.18
N PHE A 558 16.23 -5.19 -20.97
CA PHE A 558 14.91 -5.10 -21.58
C PHE A 558 14.25 -3.72 -21.32
N LEU A 559 14.24 -3.29 -20.05
CA LEU A 559 13.65 -2.00 -19.69
C LEU A 559 14.47 -0.82 -20.24
N GLY A 560 15.80 -0.88 -20.18
CA GLY A 560 16.69 0.17 -20.67
C GLY A 560 16.50 0.44 -22.16
N ASP A 561 16.43 -0.62 -22.98
CA ASP A 561 16.17 -0.51 -24.42
C ASP A 561 14.81 0.12 -24.72
N LEU A 562 13.78 -0.21 -23.94
CA LEU A 562 12.43 0.31 -24.12
C LEU A 562 12.27 1.75 -23.63
N VAL A 563 12.95 2.14 -22.54
CA VAL A 563 12.93 3.51 -22.04
C VAL A 563 13.46 4.47 -23.10
N VAL A 564 14.58 4.14 -23.76
CA VAL A 564 15.15 4.99 -24.82
C VAL A 564 14.19 5.14 -26.02
N GLN A 565 13.43 4.10 -26.34
CA GLN A 565 12.41 4.17 -27.40
C GLN A 565 11.19 4.99 -26.95
N LEU A 566 10.68 4.71 -25.76
CA LEU A 566 9.54 5.39 -25.17
C LEU A 566 9.80 6.87 -24.97
N ASP A 567 11.02 7.27 -24.63
CA ASP A 567 11.36 8.68 -24.40
C ASP A 567 11.10 9.54 -25.65
N LYS A 568 11.35 8.98 -26.84
CA LYS A 568 11.08 9.64 -28.12
C LYS A 568 9.60 9.73 -28.47
N ILE A 569 8.76 8.88 -27.86
CA ILE A 569 7.32 8.79 -28.14
C ILE A 569 6.51 9.55 -27.09
N ASN A 570 6.81 9.31 -25.81
CA ASN A 570 6.12 9.86 -24.66
C ASN A 570 7.07 9.92 -23.45
N PRO A 571 7.77 11.05 -23.24
CA PRO A 571 8.68 11.28 -22.12
C PRO A 571 8.10 11.02 -20.72
N GLN A 572 6.81 11.30 -20.51
CA GLN A 572 6.16 11.08 -19.20
C GLN A 572 5.97 9.59 -18.90
N VAL A 573 5.63 8.79 -19.93
CA VAL A 573 5.54 7.34 -19.77
C VAL A 573 6.94 6.75 -19.57
N ALA A 574 7.93 7.22 -20.33
CA ALA A 574 9.32 6.79 -20.21
C ALA A 574 9.90 7.07 -18.81
N SER A 575 9.64 8.24 -18.23
CA SER A 575 10.15 8.58 -16.89
C SER A 575 9.53 7.73 -15.77
N ARG A 576 8.27 7.33 -15.94
CA ARG A 576 7.64 6.35 -15.03
C ARG A 576 8.25 4.95 -15.16
N MET A 577 8.63 4.53 -16.38
CA MET A 577 9.29 3.24 -16.60
C MET A 577 10.72 3.22 -16.05
N VAL A 578 11.54 4.24 -16.31
CA VAL A 578 12.92 4.29 -15.80
C VAL A 578 13.00 4.33 -14.27
N SER A 579 11.93 4.79 -13.59
CA SER A 579 11.85 4.80 -12.13
C SER A 579 12.03 3.43 -11.49
N ALA A 580 11.73 2.33 -12.21
CA ALA A 580 11.97 0.96 -11.73
C ALA A 580 13.46 0.64 -11.54
N LEU A 581 14.38 1.37 -12.20
CA LEU A 581 15.82 1.24 -12.04
C LEU A 581 16.40 2.13 -10.93
N SER A 582 15.60 3.05 -10.37
CA SER A 582 16.12 4.09 -9.48
C SER A 582 16.74 3.56 -8.18
N ARG A 583 16.24 2.44 -7.65
CA ARG A 583 16.68 1.87 -6.37
C ARG A 583 17.76 0.79 -6.54
N TRP A 584 18.55 0.85 -7.61
CA TRP A 584 19.55 -0.17 -7.95
C TRP A 584 20.57 -0.46 -6.82
N LYS A 585 20.92 0.55 -6.00
CA LYS A 585 21.85 0.40 -4.86
C LYS A 585 21.37 -0.51 -3.73
N ARG A 586 20.08 -0.88 -3.71
CA ARG A 586 19.53 -1.76 -2.67
C ARG A 586 19.87 -3.24 -2.90
N PHE A 587 20.35 -3.63 -4.08
CA PHE A 587 20.59 -5.02 -4.43
C PHE A 587 22.07 -5.41 -4.26
N ASP A 588 22.41 -6.67 -4.48
CA ASP A 588 23.80 -7.16 -4.50
C ASP A 588 24.65 -6.49 -5.59
N GLU A 589 25.98 -6.60 -5.47
CA GLU A 589 26.96 -5.95 -6.37
C GLU A 589 26.78 -6.32 -7.85
N THR A 590 26.33 -7.54 -8.16
CA THR A 590 26.12 -7.98 -9.54
C THR A 590 24.93 -7.22 -10.13
N ARG A 591 23.81 -7.20 -9.42
CA ARG A 591 22.62 -6.45 -9.83
C ARG A 591 22.87 -4.95 -9.90
N GLN A 592 23.63 -4.41 -8.95
CA GLN A 592 24.03 -3.00 -8.95
C GLN A 592 24.78 -2.64 -10.22
N THR A 593 25.79 -3.42 -10.58
CA THR A 593 26.61 -3.20 -11.78
C THR A 593 25.76 -3.19 -13.06
N LEU A 594 24.86 -4.18 -13.19
CA LEU A 594 24.03 -4.34 -14.38
C LEU A 594 22.96 -3.24 -14.52
N ALA A 595 22.26 -2.90 -13.43
CA ALA A 595 21.26 -1.83 -13.45
C ALA A 595 21.90 -0.44 -13.65
N LYS A 596 23.07 -0.20 -13.05
CA LYS A 596 23.84 1.03 -13.25
C LYS A 596 24.27 1.20 -14.71
N ALA A 597 24.77 0.13 -15.34
CA ALA A 597 25.17 0.17 -16.75
C ALA A 597 24.01 0.60 -17.67
N GLU A 598 22.79 0.12 -17.42
CA GLU A 598 21.61 0.56 -18.19
C GLU A 598 21.21 2.01 -17.90
N LEU A 599 21.32 2.49 -16.66
CA LEU A 599 21.12 3.90 -16.33
C LEU A 599 22.14 4.81 -17.03
N GLU A 600 23.42 4.43 -17.03
CA GLU A 600 24.50 5.16 -17.73
C GLU A 600 24.28 5.19 -19.24
N LYS A 601 23.85 4.07 -19.82
CA LYS A 601 23.46 3.98 -21.23
C LYS A 601 22.31 4.92 -21.57
N ILE A 602 21.24 4.94 -20.78
CA ILE A 602 20.11 5.86 -20.97
C ILE A 602 20.61 7.31 -20.92
N MET A 603 21.44 7.66 -19.93
CA MET A 603 22.00 9.00 -19.77
C MET A 603 22.93 9.43 -20.91
N SER A 604 23.58 8.48 -21.58
CA SER A 604 24.44 8.75 -22.74
C SER A 604 23.66 8.98 -24.04
N CYS A 605 22.34 8.78 -24.06
CA CYS A 605 21.54 8.93 -25.28
C CYS A 605 21.40 10.41 -25.69
N ASN A 606 21.78 10.72 -26.93
CA ASN A 606 21.57 12.04 -27.50
C ASN A 606 20.07 12.37 -27.59
N GLY A 607 19.70 13.56 -27.09
CA GLY A 607 18.31 14.04 -27.13
C GLY A 607 17.41 13.47 -26.04
N LEU A 608 17.98 12.94 -24.95
CA LEU A 608 17.22 12.48 -23.78
C LEU A 608 16.32 13.60 -23.23
N SER A 609 15.06 13.29 -22.98
CA SER A 609 14.13 14.26 -22.41
C SER A 609 14.52 14.67 -20.99
N GLU A 610 14.12 15.88 -20.58
CA GLU A 610 14.27 16.35 -19.21
C GLU A 610 13.55 15.43 -18.20
N ASN A 611 12.45 14.79 -18.62
CA ASN A 611 11.67 13.88 -17.77
C ASN A 611 12.50 12.66 -17.38
N VAL A 612 13.12 11.97 -18.35
CA VAL A 612 13.96 10.79 -18.09
C VAL A 612 15.30 11.20 -17.49
N PHE A 613 15.89 12.29 -17.96
CA PHE A 613 17.14 12.84 -17.41
C PHE A 613 17.05 13.10 -15.91
N GLU A 614 15.97 13.72 -15.42
CA GLU A 614 15.83 14.02 -13.99
C GLU A 614 15.84 12.75 -13.13
N ILE A 615 15.12 11.71 -13.54
CA ILE A 615 15.05 10.46 -12.78
C ILE A 615 16.39 9.71 -12.84
N ALA A 616 16.95 9.57 -14.04
CA ALA A 616 18.18 8.80 -14.23
C ALA A 616 19.40 9.48 -13.58
N SER A 617 19.54 10.80 -13.69
CA SER A 617 20.63 11.56 -13.07
C SER A 617 20.59 11.50 -11.54
N LYS A 618 19.42 11.70 -10.92
CA LYS A 618 19.26 11.56 -9.47
C LYS A 618 19.56 10.14 -9.01
N SER A 619 19.13 9.13 -9.78
CA SER A 619 19.39 7.72 -9.49
C SER A 619 20.86 7.34 -9.57
N LEU A 620 21.64 7.97 -10.45
CA LEU A 620 23.09 7.73 -10.53
C LEU A 620 23.89 8.48 -9.45
N ALA A 621 23.37 9.61 -8.97
CA ALA A 621 24.01 10.45 -7.96
C ALA A 621 23.79 9.96 -6.52
N SER A 622 22.65 9.31 -6.25
CA SER A 622 22.34 8.67 -4.96
C SER A 622 23.35 7.60 -4.64
#